data_AF-A0A6I1N2C9-F1
#
_entry.id   AF-A0A6I1N2C9-F1
#
_cell.length_a   1.000
_cell.length_b   1.000
_cell.length_c   1.000
_cell.angle_alpha   90.00
_cell.angle_beta   90.00
_cell.angle_gamma   90.00
#
_symmetry.space_group_name_H-M   'P 1'
#
loop_
_entity.id
_entity.type
_entity.pdbx_description
1 polymer ?
#
loop_
_entity_poly.entity_id
_entity_poly.type
_entity_poly.pdbx_seq_one_letter_code
_entity_poly.pdbx_strand_id
1 'polypeptide(L)'
;MHQSRSLLLSIAVASFGLIGVALYLQHGLDLLPCPLCVIQRYLFLAIGIAALVGAYIPKPKLGAGVALLAALGGLYTAGKHLYVLANPGLSCGIDPVETFLNKIPTATYLPFLFKADGLCEDATAPWFGLSIPQWAFLWFALFTIALAWALIRRSRA
;
A
#
# COMPACT_ATOMS: atom_id res chain seq x y z
N MET A 1 20.80 12.06 -15.21
CA MET A 1 19.47 11.50 -15.57
C MET A 1 19.28 10.02 -15.22
N HIS A 2 20.32 9.16 -15.20
CA HIS A 2 20.20 7.73 -14.88
C HIS A 2 19.81 7.42 -13.42
N GLN A 3 20.31 8.20 -12.45
CA GLN A 3 20.10 7.91 -11.02
C GLN A 3 18.63 7.95 -10.58
N SER A 4 17.85 8.90 -11.10
CA SER A 4 16.43 9.02 -10.74
C SER A 4 15.59 7.86 -11.28
N ARG A 5 15.87 7.39 -12.51
CA ARG A 5 15.18 6.24 -13.11
C ARG A 5 15.44 4.96 -12.32
N SER A 6 16.70 4.73 -11.91
CA SER A 6 17.05 3.57 -11.08
C SER A 6 16.29 3.55 -9.74
N LEU A 7 16.10 4.73 -9.13
CA LEU A 7 15.41 4.86 -7.84
C LEU A 7 13.89 4.60 -7.97
N LEU A 8 13.26 5.10 -9.04
CA LEU A 8 11.87 4.81 -9.38
C LEU A 8 11.65 3.31 -9.68
N LEU A 9 12.58 2.68 -10.39
CA LEU A 9 12.53 1.24 -10.66
C LEU A 9 12.70 0.42 -9.37
N SER A 10 13.62 0.79 -8.48
CA SER A 10 13.77 0.09 -7.20
C SER A 10 12.52 0.19 -6.34
N ILE A 11 11.84 1.35 -6.34
CA ILE A 11 10.56 1.50 -5.64
C ILE A 11 9.49 0.60 -6.25
N ALA A 12 9.39 0.56 -7.59
CA ALA A 12 8.43 -0.30 -8.26
C ALA A 12 8.66 -1.78 -7.91
N VAL A 13 9.90 -2.26 -8.00
CA VAL A 13 10.28 -3.65 -7.66
C VAL A 13 9.97 -3.94 -6.19
N ALA A 14 10.29 -3.02 -5.28
CA ALA A 14 9.98 -3.18 -3.86
C ALA A 14 8.47 -3.26 -3.60
N SER A 15 7.66 -2.41 -4.24
CA SER A 15 6.19 -2.46 -4.12
C SER A 15 5.61 -3.80 -4.59
N PHE A 16 6.07 -4.33 -5.74
CA PHE A 16 5.63 -5.65 -6.20
C PHE A 16 6.10 -6.77 -5.28
N GLY A 17 7.33 -6.69 -4.76
CA GLY A 17 7.86 -7.63 -3.78
C GLY A 17 7.01 -7.67 -2.50
N LEU A 18 6.60 -6.50 -1.99
CA LEU A 18 5.74 -6.40 -0.81
C LEU A 18 4.35 -6.99 -1.02
N ILE A 19 3.77 -6.81 -2.21
CA ILE A 19 2.50 -7.47 -2.57
C ILE A 19 2.68 -8.98 -2.59
N GLY A 20 3.80 -9.49 -3.14
CA GLY A 20 4.13 -10.91 -3.13
C GLY A 20 4.26 -11.47 -1.71
N VAL A 21 4.95 -10.75 -0.84
CA VAL A 21 5.05 -11.10 0.60
C VAL A 21 3.67 -11.11 1.24
N ALA A 22 2.84 -10.09 1.01
CA ALA A 22 1.49 -10.03 1.56
C ALA A 22 0.59 -11.19 1.09
N LEU A 23 0.74 -11.63 -0.17
CA LEU A 23 0.04 -12.80 -0.70
C LEU A 23 0.55 -14.11 -0.08
N TYR A 24 1.87 -14.21 0.14
CA TYR A 24 2.47 -15.34 0.83
C TYR A 24 1.99 -15.44 2.28
N LEU A 25 1.89 -14.31 3.00
CA LEU A 25 1.33 -14.32 4.35
C LEU A 25 -0.15 -14.72 4.33
N GLN A 26 -0.94 -14.25 3.36
CA GLN A 26 -2.35 -14.62 3.25
C GLN A 26 -2.55 -16.12 2.97
N HIS A 27 -1.77 -16.71 2.05
CA HIS A 27 -1.91 -18.12 1.66
C HIS A 27 -1.12 -19.09 2.54
N GLY A 28 -0.03 -18.64 3.15
CA GLY A 28 0.86 -19.46 3.96
C GLY A 28 0.45 -19.52 5.43
N LEU A 29 -0.25 -18.50 5.94
CA LEU A 29 -0.70 -18.44 7.33
C LEU A 29 -2.24 -18.46 7.46
N ASP A 30 -2.98 -18.60 6.35
CA ASP A 30 -4.46 -18.61 6.31
C ASP A 30 -5.12 -17.42 7.03
N LEU A 31 -4.50 -16.24 6.99
CA LEU A 31 -5.09 -15.03 7.58
C LEU A 31 -6.20 -14.47 6.68
N LEU A 32 -7.35 -14.17 7.30
CA LEU A 32 -8.41 -13.44 6.62
C LEU A 32 -7.97 -12.00 6.32
N PRO A 33 -8.12 -11.52 5.07
CA PRO A 33 -7.74 -10.16 4.70
C PRO A 33 -8.75 -9.13 5.23
N CYS A 34 -8.27 -8.15 6.02
CA CYS A 34 -9.06 -6.98 6.44
C CYS A 34 -9.23 -5.97 5.28
N PRO A 35 -10.37 -5.25 5.20
CA PRO A 35 -10.64 -4.28 4.15
C PRO A 35 -9.58 -3.17 4.03
N LEU A 36 -9.03 -2.68 5.15
CA LEU A 36 -7.94 -1.70 5.12
C LEU A 36 -6.65 -2.27 4.51
N CYS A 37 -6.32 -3.54 4.76
CA CYS A 37 -5.15 -4.19 4.15
C CYS A 37 -5.29 -4.30 2.62
N VAL A 38 -6.51 -4.56 2.13
CA VAL A 38 -6.78 -4.61 0.69
C VAL A 38 -6.59 -3.23 0.06
N ILE A 39 -7.06 -2.16 0.71
CA ILE A 39 -6.82 -0.78 0.24
C ILE A 39 -5.33 -0.46 0.19
N GLN A 40 -4.55 -0.89 1.19
CA GLN A 40 -3.10 -0.73 1.19
C GLN A 40 -2.46 -1.43 -0.01
N ARG A 41 -2.92 -2.63 -0.39
CA ARG A 41 -2.42 -3.31 -1.60
C ARG A 41 -2.72 -2.53 -2.88
N TYR A 42 -3.92 -1.95 -3.02
CA TYR A 42 -4.24 -1.07 -4.14
C TYR A 42 -3.32 0.15 -4.19
N LEU A 43 -3.00 0.74 -3.03
CA LEU A 43 -2.10 1.88 -2.94
C LEU A 43 -0.67 1.50 -3.30
N PHE A 44 -0.16 0.35 -2.85
CA PHE A 44 1.16 -0.16 -3.29
C PHE A 44 1.20 -0.41 -4.80
N LEU A 45 0.14 -0.96 -5.38
CA LEU A 45 0.04 -1.18 -6.82
C LEU A 45 0.03 0.17 -7.57
N ALA A 46 -0.73 1.15 -7.09
CA ALA A 46 -0.78 2.49 -7.66
C ALA A 46 0.59 3.19 -7.60
N ILE A 47 1.31 3.08 -6.48
CA ILE A 47 2.69 3.60 -6.34
C ILE A 47 3.63 2.89 -7.32
N GLY A 48 3.57 1.56 -7.40
CA GLY A 48 4.40 0.76 -8.30
C GLY A 48 4.19 1.15 -9.77
N ILE A 49 2.93 1.22 -10.21
CA ILE A 49 2.58 1.62 -11.58
C ILE A 49 2.98 3.08 -11.83
N ALA A 50 2.67 4.02 -10.93
CA ALA A 50 3.03 5.42 -11.09
C ALA A 50 4.55 5.63 -11.15
N ALA A 51 5.31 4.87 -10.35
CA ALA A 51 6.78 4.88 -10.39
C ALA A 51 7.33 4.30 -11.70
N LEU A 52 6.75 3.21 -12.21
CA LEU A 52 7.14 2.56 -13.45
C LEU A 52 6.84 3.44 -14.68
N VAL A 53 5.65 4.05 -14.71
CA VAL A 53 5.25 5.06 -15.69
C VAL A 53 6.15 6.29 -15.61
N GLY A 54 6.48 6.77 -14.40
CA GLY A 54 7.42 7.87 -14.18
C GLY A 54 8.87 7.56 -14.59
N ALA A 55 9.27 6.28 -14.64
CA ALA A 55 10.58 5.87 -15.14
C ALA A 55 10.65 5.85 -16.68
N TYR A 56 9.57 5.41 -17.34
CA TYR A 56 9.48 5.27 -18.79
C TYR A 56 9.07 6.55 -19.54
N ILE A 57 8.18 7.38 -18.98
CA ILE A 57 7.70 8.59 -19.67
C ILE A 57 8.70 9.76 -19.50
N PRO A 58 8.95 10.57 -20.56
CA PRO A 58 9.78 11.78 -20.49
C PRO A 58 9.22 12.93 -19.62
N LYS A 59 8.03 12.76 -19.01
CA LYS A 59 7.39 13.67 -18.03
C LYS A 59 7.35 13.07 -16.61
N PRO A 60 8.51 12.80 -16.01
CA PRO A 60 8.64 12.03 -14.78
C PRO A 60 8.19 12.79 -13.52
N LYS A 61 7.99 14.11 -13.60
CA LYS A 61 7.46 14.92 -12.49
C LYS A 61 6.00 14.58 -12.18
N LEU A 62 5.20 14.28 -13.21
CA LEU A 62 3.80 13.90 -13.05
C LEU A 62 3.67 12.51 -12.43
N GLY A 63 4.43 11.52 -12.93
CA GLY A 63 4.46 10.17 -12.36
C GLY A 63 4.94 10.15 -10.90
N ALA A 64 6.00 10.90 -10.57
CA ALA A 64 6.49 11.01 -9.21
C ALA A 64 5.50 11.76 -8.28
N GLY A 65 4.81 12.78 -8.78
CA GLY A 65 3.77 13.49 -8.02
C GLY A 65 2.56 12.60 -7.70
N VAL A 66 2.07 11.83 -8.67
CA VAL A 66 0.98 10.87 -8.46
C VAL A 66 1.43 9.75 -7.52
N ALA A 67 2.65 9.22 -7.66
CA ALA A 67 3.20 8.23 -6.75
C ALA A 67 3.31 8.77 -5.31
N LEU A 68 3.71 10.04 -5.14
CA LEU A 68 3.77 10.69 -3.83
C LEU A 68 2.39 10.82 -3.20
N LEU A 69 1.38 11.25 -3.97
CA LEU A 69 -0.01 11.33 -3.48
C LEU A 69 -0.53 9.96 -3.06
N ALA A 70 -0.25 8.92 -3.85
CA ALA A 70 -0.62 7.54 -3.49
C ALA A 70 0.11 7.05 -2.23
N ALA A 71 1.40 7.40 -2.07
CA ALA A 71 2.17 7.07 -0.86
C ALA A 71 1.65 7.80 0.39
N LEU A 72 1.26 9.07 0.28
CA LEU A 72 0.62 9.81 1.35
C LEU A 72 -0.76 9.23 1.72
N GLY A 73 -1.54 8.82 0.72
CA GLY A 73 -2.79 8.08 0.95
C GLY A 73 -2.54 6.74 1.65
N GLY A 74 -1.47 6.04 1.29
CA GLY A 74 -1.01 4.81 1.94
C GLY A 74 -0.62 5.03 3.40
N LEU A 75 0.12 6.10 3.67
CA LEU A 75 0.52 6.48 5.03
C LEU A 75 -0.69 6.85 5.89
N TYR A 76 -1.65 7.61 5.34
CA TYR A 76 -2.89 7.96 6.03
C TYR A 76 -3.74 6.72 6.35
N THR A 77 -3.93 5.83 5.37
CA THR A 77 -4.73 4.60 5.57
C THR A 77 -4.06 3.64 6.55
N ALA A 78 -2.73 3.51 6.51
CA ALA A 78 -1.98 2.72 7.48
C ALA A 78 -2.01 3.34 8.89
N GLY A 79 -1.92 4.66 9.01
CA GLY A 79 -2.10 5.37 10.28
C GLY A 79 -3.51 5.20 10.85
N LYS A 80 -4.54 5.25 10.00
CA LYS A 80 -5.92 4.93 10.41
C LYS A 80 -6.02 3.49 10.90
N HIS A 81 -5.34 2.53 10.26
CA HIS A 81 -5.35 1.14 10.69
C HIS A 81 -4.74 0.97 12.08
N LEU A 82 -3.60 1.62 12.35
CA LEU A 82 -2.98 1.66 13.68
C LEU A 82 -3.90 2.29 14.74
N TYR A 83 -4.63 3.35 14.37
CA TYR A 83 -5.60 3.99 15.24
C TYR A 83 -6.78 3.07 15.57
N VAL A 84 -7.31 2.33 14.58
CA VAL A 84 -8.35 1.33 14.79
C VAL A 84 -7.85 0.18 15.68
N LEU A 85 -6.60 -0.24 15.50
CA LEU A 85 -5.97 -1.27 16.34
C LEU A 85 -5.82 -0.83 17.82
N ALA A 86 -5.59 0.46 18.05
CA ALA A 86 -5.51 1.03 19.39
C ALA A 86 -6.91 1.24 20.03
N ASN A 87 -7.97 1.35 19.23
CA ASN A 87 -9.34 1.62 19.66
C ASN A 87 -10.33 0.54 19.11
N PRO A 88 -10.32 -0.69 19.66
CA PRO A 88 -11.07 -1.86 19.18
C PRO A 88 -12.60 -1.79 19.45
N GLY A 89 -13.24 -0.65 19.17
CA GLY A 89 -14.68 -0.45 19.34
C GLY A 89 -15.30 0.51 18.33
N LEU A 90 -14.50 1.11 17.45
CA LEU A 90 -14.96 2.08 16.45
C LEU A 90 -15.27 1.47 15.07
N SER A 91 -14.82 0.24 14.77
CA SER A 91 -14.98 -0.40 13.45
C SER A 91 -15.61 -1.81 13.50
N CYS A 92 -16.31 -2.17 14.59
CA CYS A 92 -16.97 -3.48 14.76
C CYS A 92 -18.31 -3.61 14.00
N GLY A 93 -18.40 -3.08 12.78
CA GLY A 93 -19.63 -3.20 12.01
C GLY A 93 -19.46 -2.72 10.58
N ILE A 94 -19.21 -3.67 9.68
CA ILE A 94 -19.27 -3.56 8.22
C ILE A 94 -18.79 -2.17 7.77
N ASP A 95 -17.47 -2.02 7.69
CA ASP A 95 -16.90 -0.79 7.18
C ASP A 95 -17.63 -0.45 5.86
N PRO A 96 -18.25 0.74 5.71
CA PRO A 96 -18.86 1.13 4.43
C PRO A 96 -17.87 1.00 3.26
N VAL A 97 -16.57 0.99 3.59
CA VAL A 97 -15.43 0.74 2.71
C VAL A 97 -15.36 -0.73 2.24
N GLU A 98 -15.69 -1.72 3.06
CA GLU A 98 -15.81 -3.15 2.69
C GLU A 98 -16.96 -3.35 1.70
N THR A 99 -18.13 -2.79 2.01
CA THR A 99 -19.31 -2.84 1.11
C THR A 99 -19.03 -2.12 -0.21
N PHE A 100 -18.27 -1.02 -0.18
CA PHE A 100 -17.85 -0.32 -1.39
C PHE A 100 -16.85 -1.16 -2.19
N LEU A 101 -15.82 -1.73 -1.55
CA LEU A 101 -14.82 -2.58 -2.22
C LEU A 101 -15.45 -3.83 -2.85
N ASN A 102 -16.34 -4.52 -2.13
CA ASN A 102 -17.04 -5.71 -2.61
C ASN A 102 -18.07 -5.39 -3.72
N LYS A 103 -18.47 -4.12 -3.90
CA LYS A 103 -19.28 -3.65 -5.03
C LYS A 103 -18.46 -3.25 -6.27
N ILE A 104 -17.14 -3.06 -6.15
CA ILE A 104 -16.30 -2.70 -7.29
C ILE A 104 -16.04 -3.97 -8.12
N PRO A 105 -16.20 -3.93 -9.45
CA PRO A 105 -16.04 -5.11 -10.31
C PRO A 105 -14.65 -5.77 -10.22
N THR A 106 -13.60 -5.04 -9.81
CA THR A 106 -12.27 -5.62 -9.56
C THR A 106 -12.27 -6.67 -8.44
N ALA A 107 -13.13 -6.54 -7.42
CA ALA A 107 -13.29 -7.56 -6.38
C ALA A 107 -13.98 -8.83 -6.90
N THR A 108 -14.87 -8.69 -7.89
CA THR A 108 -15.55 -9.82 -8.55
C THR A 108 -14.63 -10.57 -9.51
N TYR A 109 -13.71 -9.87 -10.20
CA TYR A 109 -12.78 -10.50 -11.15
C TYR A 109 -11.53 -11.11 -10.49
N LEU A 110 -11.03 -10.56 -9.37
CA LEU A 110 -9.89 -11.10 -8.60
C LEU A 110 -10.22 -11.25 -7.10
N PRO A 111 -11.11 -12.19 -6.73
CA PRO A 111 -11.53 -12.37 -5.33
C PRO A 111 -10.35 -12.75 -4.41
N PHE A 112 -9.39 -13.53 -4.92
CA PHE A 112 -8.16 -13.92 -4.22
C PHE A 112 -7.35 -12.73 -3.68
N LEU A 113 -7.41 -11.59 -4.37
CA LEU A 113 -6.58 -10.42 -4.09
C LEU A 113 -7.37 -9.29 -3.40
N PHE A 114 -8.68 -9.24 -3.60
CA PHE A 114 -9.52 -8.08 -3.29
C PHE A 114 -10.76 -8.36 -2.45
N LYS A 115 -11.09 -9.63 -2.18
CA LYS A 115 -12.17 -9.97 -1.26
C LYS A 115 -11.69 -9.73 0.17
N ALA A 116 -12.42 -8.93 0.92
CA ALA A 116 -12.17 -8.66 2.33
C ALA A 116 -13.23 -9.38 3.14
N ASP A 117 -12.82 -10.40 3.90
CA ASP A 117 -13.70 -11.24 4.73
C ASP A 117 -13.26 -11.23 6.21
N GLY A 118 -12.18 -10.49 6.56
CA GLY A 118 -11.60 -10.47 7.91
C GLY A 118 -11.89 -9.20 8.70
N LEU A 119 -11.97 -9.32 10.02
CA LEU A 119 -12.07 -8.19 10.95
C LEU A 119 -10.71 -7.48 11.07
N CYS A 120 -10.71 -6.15 11.11
CA CYS A 120 -9.45 -5.39 11.23
C CYS A 120 -8.81 -5.45 12.63
N GLU A 121 -9.53 -5.95 13.64
CA GLU A 121 -9.01 -6.19 14.99
C GLU A 121 -8.16 -7.47 15.08
N ASP A 122 -8.38 -8.44 14.19
CA ASP A 122 -7.64 -9.70 14.16
C ASP A 122 -6.25 -9.58 13.50
N ALA A 123 -5.95 -8.42 12.89
CA ALA A 123 -4.65 -8.13 12.26
C ALA A 123 -3.52 -7.82 13.27
N THR A 124 -3.65 -8.27 14.52
CA THR A 124 -2.63 -8.12 15.58
C THR A 124 -1.54 -9.19 15.54
N ALA A 125 -1.71 -10.25 14.73
CA ALA A 125 -0.77 -11.36 14.66
C ALA A 125 0.68 -10.85 14.44
N PRO A 126 1.58 -11.04 15.43
CA PRO A 126 2.92 -10.49 15.36
C PRO A 126 3.74 -11.26 14.33
N TRP A 127 4.16 -10.58 13.27
CA TRP A 127 5.07 -11.08 12.26
C TRP A 127 6.45 -10.45 12.49
N PHE A 128 7.41 -11.25 12.98
CA PHE A 128 8.72 -10.77 13.46
C PHE A 128 8.63 -9.69 14.55
N GLY A 129 7.69 -9.84 15.50
CA GLY A 129 7.54 -8.94 16.65
C GLY A 129 6.81 -7.63 16.37
N LEU A 130 6.47 -7.32 15.12
CA LEU A 130 5.61 -6.20 14.72
C LEU A 130 4.35 -6.73 14.04
N SER A 131 3.24 -6.00 14.14
CA SER A 131 2.01 -6.36 13.43
C SER A 131 2.14 -6.07 11.92
N ILE A 132 1.45 -6.83 11.09
CA ILE A 132 1.37 -6.62 9.63
C ILE A 132 1.04 -5.15 9.27
N PRO A 133 0.08 -4.46 9.91
CA PRO A 133 -0.18 -3.05 9.62
C PRO A 133 0.96 -2.11 10.00
N GLN A 134 1.75 -2.42 11.04
CA GLN A 134 2.95 -1.64 11.40
C GLN A 134 4.02 -1.76 10.31
N TRP A 135 4.24 -2.97 9.78
CA TRP A 135 5.16 -3.17 8.66
C TRP A 135 4.73 -2.38 7.42
N ALA A 136 3.44 -2.44 7.07
CA ALA A 136 2.91 -1.67 5.94
C ALA A 136 3.12 -0.16 6.13
N PHE A 137 2.89 0.37 7.34
CA PHE A 137 3.13 1.77 7.67
C PHE A 137 4.59 2.18 7.46
N LEU A 138 5.55 1.37 7.92
CA LEU A 138 6.98 1.64 7.73
C LEU A 138 7.36 1.70 6.25
N TRP A 139 6.83 0.78 5.43
CA TRP A 139 7.09 0.77 3.99
C TRP A 139 6.46 1.97 3.28
N PHE A 140 5.23 2.37 3.62
CA PHE A 140 4.63 3.59 3.08
C PHE A 140 5.40 4.85 3.47
N ALA A 141 5.88 4.93 4.72
CA ALA A 141 6.73 6.03 5.16
C ALA A 141 8.04 6.09 4.37
N LEU A 142 8.70 4.94 4.19
CA LEU A 142 9.93 4.83 3.42
C LEU A 142 9.74 5.25 1.96
N PHE A 143 8.66 4.77 1.31
CA PHE A 143 8.34 5.16 -0.06
C PHE A 143 7.99 6.64 -0.18
N THR A 144 7.27 7.21 0.79
CA THR A 144 6.98 8.65 0.82
C THR A 144 8.27 9.46 0.89
N ILE A 145 9.19 9.11 1.78
CA ILE A 145 10.49 9.80 1.92
C ILE A 145 11.32 9.65 0.65
N ALA A 146 11.41 8.44 0.09
CA ALA A 146 12.19 8.16 -1.12
C ALA A 146 11.65 8.93 -2.33
N LEU A 147 10.32 8.99 -2.50
CA LEU A 147 9.66 9.74 -3.57
C LEU A 147 9.81 11.26 -3.38
N ALA A 148 9.62 11.75 -2.16
CA ALA A 148 9.82 13.18 -1.85
C ALA A 148 11.26 13.60 -2.15
N TRP A 149 12.23 12.79 -1.73
CA TRP A 149 13.64 13.05 -1.97
C TRP A 149 14.00 13.00 -3.46
N ALA A 150 13.44 12.03 -4.20
CA ALA A 150 13.59 11.96 -5.65
C ALA A 150 13.00 13.18 -6.36
N LEU A 151 11.88 13.72 -5.87
CA LEU A 151 11.24 14.92 -6.40
C LEU A 151 12.08 16.19 -6.13
N ILE A 152 12.58 16.36 -4.89
CA ILE A 152 13.39 17.51 -4.46
C ILE A 152 14.74 17.53 -5.18
N ARG A 153 15.43 16.37 -5.30
CA ARG A 153 16.70 16.32 -6.04
C ARG A 153 16.53 16.68 -7.52
N ARG A 154 15.35 16.44 -8.07
CA ARG A 154 15.03 16.73 -9.47
C ARG A 154 14.54 18.16 -9.71
N SER A 155 14.11 18.89 -8.68
CA SER A 155 13.80 20.31 -8.81
C SER A 155 15.04 21.20 -8.75
N ARG A 156 16.16 20.69 -8.20
CA ARG A 156 17.45 21.39 -8.10
C ARG A 156 18.39 21.15 -9.29
N ALA A 157 18.05 20.26 -10.21
CA ALA A 157 18.81 19.94 -11.42
C ALA A 157 18.07 20.44 -12.65
#